data_AF-A0A6U4JIM1-F1
#
_entry.id   AF-A0A6U4JIM1-F1
#
_cell.length_a   1.000
_cell.length_b   1.000
_cell.length_c   1.000
_cell.angle_alpha   90.00
_cell.angle_beta   90.00
_cell.angle_gamma   90.00
#
_symmetry.space_group_name_H-M   'P 1'
#
loop_
_entity.id
_entity.type
_entity.pdbx_description
1 polymer ?
#
loop_
_entity_poly.entity_id
_entity_poly.type
_entity_poly.pdbx_seq_one_letter_code
_entity_poly.pdbx_strand_id
1 'polypeptide(L)'
;MSTSGPCSVCGKSTQFRCSLCKSRYYCGSACQRQDWRSGHKEECSRDCEGSRETHATEIRSTSEGEVFGRSFMSSKPPHAQEAMEYIWDAFDCGVDTQGYIDRRRLAKKALKIDPNCADAHSTLGWCRMQLKKLYDEALVLMDRSIEAAYATEPGLREASQKEGVQLPWGIMENRPFLRAVHGKAMVLHKLGQVDPAIGECRKILKWNPSDNQGVRVLIYDWLKEKGAHREAEEFKTSWKNSWGGF
;
A
#
# COMPACT_ATOMS: atom_id res chain seq x y z
N MET A 1 31.81 11.77 -7.22
CA MET A 1 32.40 11.05 -6.07
C MET A 1 31.28 10.72 -5.10
N SER A 2 31.02 9.45 -4.81
CA SER A 2 29.95 9.06 -3.87
C SER A 2 30.35 9.48 -2.46
N THR A 3 29.68 10.49 -1.90
CA THR A 3 29.93 10.94 -0.53
C THR A 3 29.40 9.88 0.44
N SER A 4 30.29 9.25 1.20
CA SER A 4 29.94 8.31 2.27
C SER A 4 30.06 9.01 3.63
N GLY A 5 29.17 8.68 4.56
CA GLY A 5 29.12 9.26 5.89
C GLY A 5 28.68 8.25 6.95
N PRO A 6 28.91 8.52 8.24
CA PRO A 6 28.47 7.64 9.32
C PRO A 6 26.96 7.76 9.53
N CYS A 7 26.30 6.63 9.76
CA CYS A 7 24.87 6.60 10.06
C CYS A 7 24.58 7.39 11.35
N SER A 8 23.60 8.31 11.28
CA SER A 8 23.22 9.21 12.39
C SER A 8 22.65 8.50 13.63
N VAL A 9 22.39 7.20 13.55
CA VAL A 9 21.88 6.38 14.67
C VAL A 9 22.89 5.36 15.16
N CYS A 10 23.51 4.58 14.26
CA CYS A 10 24.37 3.46 14.65
C CYS A 10 25.85 3.62 14.27
N GLY A 11 26.23 4.72 13.61
CA GLY A 11 27.61 5.03 13.23
C GLY A 11 28.18 4.25 12.04
N LYS A 12 27.48 3.23 11.51
CA LYS A 12 27.94 2.47 10.33
C LYS A 12 28.11 3.36 9.10
N SER A 13 29.17 3.13 8.32
CA SER A 13 29.38 3.83 7.05
C SER A 13 28.29 3.51 6.04
N THR A 14 27.76 4.54 5.37
CA THR A 14 26.69 4.44 4.38
C THR A 14 26.79 5.56 3.35
N GLN A 15 26.14 5.36 2.20
CA GLN A 15 25.97 6.37 1.16
C GLN A 15 24.54 6.93 1.12
N PHE A 16 23.59 6.26 1.79
CA PHE A 16 22.20 6.71 1.81
C PHE A 16 22.03 7.87 2.79
N ARG A 17 21.31 8.89 2.35
CA ARG A 17 21.06 10.12 3.09
C ARG A 17 19.59 10.49 3.06
N CYS A 18 19.17 11.34 4.00
CA CYS A 18 17.82 11.89 4.00
C CYS A 18 17.51 12.52 2.64
N SER A 19 16.42 12.10 1.99
CA SER A 19 16.05 12.58 0.66
C SER A 19 15.66 14.06 0.65
N LEU A 20 15.24 14.59 1.80
CA LEU A 20 14.78 15.98 1.94
C LEU A 20 15.94 16.94 2.21
N CYS A 21 16.65 16.77 3.33
CA CYS A 21 17.73 17.69 3.73
C CYS A 21 19.12 17.30 3.21
N LYS A 22 19.31 16.06 2.74
CA LYS A 22 20.61 15.49 2.31
C LYS A 22 21.75 15.56 3.36
N SER A 23 21.48 15.99 4.59
CA SER A 23 22.50 16.25 5.63
C SER A 23 22.73 15.07 6.59
N ARG A 24 21.72 14.20 6.79
CA ARG A 24 21.81 13.02 7.65
C ARG A 24 22.03 11.75 6.83
N TYR A 25 22.81 10.81 7.35
CA TYR A 25 23.17 9.55 6.71
C TYR A 25 22.52 8.36 7.44
N TYR A 26 22.07 7.35 6.69
CA TYR A 26 21.41 6.17 7.28
C TYR A 26 21.88 4.88 6.63
N CYS A 27 22.20 3.85 7.42
CA CYS A 27 22.55 2.54 6.88
C CYS A 27 21.33 1.75 6.38
N GLY A 28 20.11 2.27 6.59
CA GLY A 28 18.84 1.70 6.16
C GLY A 28 17.65 2.49 6.69
N SER A 29 16.44 2.17 6.22
CA SER A 29 15.20 2.87 6.57
C SER A 29 14.87 2.83 8.07
N ALA A 30 15.30 1.77 8.78
CA ALA A 30 15.13 1.65 10.23
C ALA A 30 15.84 2.79 11.00
N CYS A 31 17.12 3.06 10.68
CA CYS A 31 17.86 4.16 11.30
C CYS A 31 17.30 5.52 10.89
N GLN A 32 16.84 5.67 9.64
CA GLN A 32 16.19 6.91 9.19
C GLN A 32 14.93 7.22 10.00
N ARG A 33 14.06 6.23 10.21
CA ARG A 33 12.82 6.41 10.99
C ARG A 33 13.08 6.67 12.46
N GLN A 34 14.09 6.02 13.05
CA GLN A 34 14.48 6.27 14.43
C GLN A 34 14.93 7.72 14.63
N ASP A 35 15.82 8.22 13.77
CA ASP A 35 16.25 9.62 13.80
C ASP A 35 15.08 10.59 13.53
N TRP A 36 14.22 10.25 12.56
CA TRP A 36 13.00 11.00 12.25
C TRP A 36 12.10 11.17 13.49
N ARG A 37 11.91 10.11 14.26
CA ARG A 37 11.09 10.12 15.49
C ARG A 37 11.76 10.81 16.67
N SER A 38 13.09 10.78 16.77
CA SER A 38 13.82 11.42 17.88
C SER A 38 13.92 12.93 17.77
N GLY A 39 13.42 13.53 16.68
CA GLY A 39 13.37 14.98 16.51
C GLY A 39 13.78 15.46 15.12
N HIS A 40 14.41 14.61 14.30
CA HIS A 40 14.85 15.07 12.97
C HIS A 40 13.68 15.57 12.11
N LYS A 41 12.46 15.03 12.28
CA LYS A 41 11.27 15.50 11.56
C LYS A 41 10.94 16.98 11.77
N GLU A 42 11.34 17.55 12.91
CA GLU A 42 11.12 18.95 13.28
C GLU A 42 12.25 19.85 12.74
N GLU A 43 13.45 19.29 12.60
CA GLU A 43 14.65 19.97 12.11
C GLU A 43 14.86 19.83 10.58
N CYS A 44 14.12 18.93 9.91
CA CYS A 44 14.37 18.58 8.51
C CYS A 44 13.87 19.66 7.54
N SER A 45 14.75 20.54 7.10
CA SER A 45 14.47 21.57 6.08
C SER A 45 15.26 21.35 4.79
N ARG A 46 14.75 21.91 3.67
CA ARG A 46 15.33 21.77 2.31
C ARG A 46 16.60 22.60 2.08
N ASP A 47 17.06 23.36 3.06
CA ASP A 47 18.17 24.31 2.88
C ASP A 47 19.51 23.66 3.24
N CYS A 48 19.97 22.78 2.34
CA CYS A 48 21.39 22.50 2.20
C CYS A 48 21.69 22.19 0.72
N GLU A 49 22.23 23.22 0.06
CA GLU A 49 22.76 23.36 -1.31
C GLU A 49 22.63 22.20 -2.32
N GLY A 50 22.11 22.57 -3.50
CA GLY A 50 22.49 21.97 -4.79
C GLY A 50 21.56 20.89 -5.34
N SER A 51 20.53 21.34 -6.06
CA SER A 51 20.06 20.83 -7.38
C SER A 51 18.55 21.09 -7.54
N ARG A 52 18.21 22.22 -8.18
CA ARG A 52 16.87 22.46 -8.73
C ARG A 52 16.77 21.69 -10.05
N GLU A 53 15.84 20.75 -10.12
CA GLU A 53 15.15 20.35 -11.35
C GLU A 53 13.90 19.58 -10.93
N THR A 54 12.81 20.31 -10.75
CA THR A 54 11.48 19.76 -10.56
C THR A 54 10.92 19.44 -11.94
N HIS A 55 11.09 18.21 -12.41
CA HIS A 55 10.19 17.67 -13.43
C HIS A 55 8.87 17.31 -12.74
N ALA A 56 7.97 18.30 -12.68
CA ALA A 56 6.55 18.03 -12.52
C ALA A 56 6.14 17.17 -13.71
N THR A 57 5.95 15.87 -13.47
CA THR A 57 5.34 14.98 -14.44
C THR A 57 3.87 15.37 -14.48
N GLU A 58 3.49 16.14 -15.50
CA GLU A 58 2.09 16.30 -15.89
C GLU A 58 1.51 14.89 -16.08
N ILE A 59 0.64 14.51 -15.14
CA ILE A 59 -0.26 13.38 -15.35
C ILE A 59 -1.19 13.82 -16.47
N ARG A 60 -0.89 13.39 -17.69
CA ARG A 60 -1.78 13.53 -18.84
C ARG A 60 -3.10 12.86 -18.48
N SER A 61 -4.10 13.70 -18.25
CA SER A 61 -5.51 13.35 -18.14
C SER A 61 -5.91 12.59 -19.40
N THR A 62 -6.21 11.30 -19.26
CA THR A 62 -6.92 10.53 -20.28
C THR A 62 -8.22 9.98 -19.68
N SER A 63 -9.33 10.38 -20.33
CA SER A 63 -10.71 9.87 -20.29
C SER A 63 -11.50 9.86 -18.96
N GLU A 64 -12.47 10.80 -18.89
CA GLU A 64 -13.91 10.62 -18.56
C GLU A 64 -14.37 9.75 -17.36
N GLY A 65 -13.57 9.61 -16.30
CA GLY A 65 -14.00 9.00 -15.04
C GLY A 65 -14.12 10.01 -13.90
N GLU A 66 -15.18 9.91 -13.09
CA GLU A 66 -15.23 10.60 -11.80
C GLU A 66 -14.13 10.01 -10.89
N VAL A 67 -13.25 10.88 -10.36
CA VAL A 67 -12.14 10.47 -9.50
C VAL A 67 -12.47 10.80 -8.05
N PHE A 68 -12.65 9.78 -7.23
CA PHE A 68 -12.90 9.95 -5.80
C PHE A 68 -11.62 10.37 -5.06
N GLY A 69 -11.78 11.25 -4.07
CA GLY A 69 -10.69 11.77 -3.23
C GLY A 69 -9.92 12.96 -3.81
N ARG A 70 -10.36 13.54 -4.95
CA ARG A 70 -9.70 14.72 -5.56
C ARG A 70 -10.04 16.05 -4.86
N SER A 71 -11.06 16.08 -4.00
CA SER A 71 -11.45 17.28 -3.23
C SER A 71 -11.32 17.03 -1.73
N PHE A 72 -10.65 17.98 -1.07
CA PHE A 72 -10.43 18.11 0.38
C PHE A 72 -9.41 17.12 0.99
N MET A 73 -8.14 17.55 1.08
CA MET A 73 -7.14 16.96 1.98
C MET A 73 -7.56 17.26 3.44
N SER A 74 -8.50 16.49 3.98
CA SER A 74 -8.80 16.55 5.41
C SER A 74 -7.58 16.06 6.17
N SER A 75 -7.05 16.84 7.11
CA SER A 75 -5.96 16.35 7.95
C SER A 75 -6.46 15.17 8.78
N LYS A 76 -5.82 14.01 8.64
CA LYS A 76 -6.16 12.82 9.45
C LYS A 76 -6.08 13.17 10.93
N PRO A 77 -7.00 12.65 11.76
CA PRO A 77 -6.97 12.96 13.18
C PRO A 77 -5.67 12.43 13.81
N PRO A 78 -5.14 13.08 14.87
CA PRO A 78 -3.83 12.74 15.44
C PRO A 78 -3.66 11.26 15.80
N HIS A 79 -4.71 10.62 16.35
CA HIS A 79 -4.68 9.19 16.68
C HIS A 79 -4.50 8.30 15.44
N ALA A 80 -5.13 8.63 14.31
CA ALA A 80 -4.98 7.87 13.06
C ALA A 80 -3.58 8.06 12.46
N GLN A 81 -3.01 9.26 12.58
CA GLN A 81 -1.64 9.52 12.17
C GLN A 81 -0.63 8.74 13.03
N GLU A 82 -0.81 8.72 14.35
CA GLU A 82 0.02 7.95 15.27
C GLU A 82 -0.08 6.43 15.00
N ALA A 83 -1.29 5.90 14.79
CA ALA A 83 -1.50 4.50 14.43
C ALA A 83 -0.81 4.15 13.10
N MET A 84 -0.85 5.05 12.12
CA MET A 84 -0.21 4.88 10.82
C MET A 84 1.32 4.73 10.93
N GLU A 85 1.96 5.40 11.88
CA GLU A 85 3.41 5.24 12.10
C GLU A 85 3.80 3.80 12.44
N TYR A 86 2.99 3.11 13.25
CA TYR A 86 3.21 1.70 13.57
C TYR A 86 2.99 0.79 12.35
N ILE A 87 2.07 1.15 11.46
CA ILE A 87 1.84 0.40 10.22
C ILE A 87 3.00 0.57 9.24
N TRP A 88 3.55 1.78 9.12
CA TRP A 88 4.74 1.98 8.29
C TRP A 88 5.93 1.17 8.80
N ASP A 89 6.13 1.10 10.12
CA ASP A 89 7.13 0.20 10.70
C ASP A 89 6.84 -1.27 10.36
N ALA A 90 5.57 -1.67 10.38
CA ALA A 90 5.18 -3.03 10.07
C ALA A 90 5.50 -3.37 8.60
N PHE A 91 5.28 -2.43 7.68
CA PHE A 91 5.57 -2.63 6.27
C PHE A 91 7.06 -2.79 5.98
N ASP A 92 7.91 -2.16 6.77
CA ASP A 92 9.37 -2.27 6.67
C ASP A 92 9.94 -3.54 7.34
N CYS A 93 9.14 -4.32 8.07
CA CYS A 93 9.57 -5.61 8.58
C CYS A 93 9.82 -6.61 7.44
N GLY A 94 10.62 -7.66 7.70
CA GLY A 94 10.77 -8.78 6.78
C GLY A 94 9.46 -9.52 6.48
N VAL A 95 9.50 -10.38 5.46
CA VAL A 95 8.43 -11.34 5.12
C VAL A 95 8.77 -12.76 5.57
N ASP A 96 9.77 -12.91 6.43
CA ASP A 96 10.04 -14.16 7.15
C ASP A 96 9.15 -14.29 8.39
N THR A 97 9.26 -15.42 9.09
CA THR A 97 8.48 -15.70 10.31
C THR A 97 8.64 -14.60 11.37
N GLN A 98 9.85 -14.10 11.59
CA GLN A 98 10.10 -13.07 12.59
C GLN A 98 9.49 -11.74 12.18
N GLY A 99 9.63 -11.36 10.91
CA GLY A 99 9.00 -10.20 10.32
C GLY A 99 7.47 -10.20 10.46
N TYR A 100 6.80 -11.36 10.27
CA TYR A 100 5.37 -11.47 10.53
C TYR A 100 4.99 -11.41 12.01
N ILE A 101 5.85 -11.89 12.92
CA ILE A 101 5.66 -11.73 14.37
C ILE A 101 5.71 -10.24 14.74
N ASP A 102 6.66 -9.48 14.17
CA ASP A 102 6.82 -8.06 14.40
C ASP A 102 5.68 -7.24 13.77
N ARG A 103 5.30 -7.53 12.52
CA ARG A 103 4.11 -6.97 11.85
C ARG A 103 2.87 -7.12 12.71
N ARG A 104 2.64 -8.32 13.26
CA ARG A 104 1.49 -8.61 14.13
C ARG A 104 1.54 -7.77 15.42
N ARG A 105 2.71 -7.60 16.03
CA ARG A 105 2.89 -6.78 17.24
C ARG A 105 2.59 -5.30 16.96
N LEU A 106 3.10 -4.77 15.86
CA LEU A 106 2.93 -3.37 15.46
C LEU A 106 1.47 -3.08 15.07
N ALA A 107 0.84 -3.95 14.28
CA ALA A 107 -0.58 -3.80 13.94
C ALA A 107 -1.50 -3.84 15.18
N LYS A 108 -1.19 -4.68 16.17
CA LYS A 108 -1.92 -4.67 17.46
C LYS A 108 -1.73 -3.38 18.25
N LYS A 109 -0.57 -2.70 18.14
CA LYS A 109 -0.38 -1.39 18.76
C LYS A 109 -1.18 -0.32 18.03
N ALA A 110 -1.15 -0.31 16.70
CA ALA A 110 -1.96 0.59 15.88
C ALA A 110 -3.45 0.51 16.25
N LEU A 111 -4.02 -0.70 16.35
CA LEU A 111 -5.43 -0.89 16.71
C LEU A 111 -5.81 -0.48 18.14
N LYS A 112 -4.84 -0.38 19.07
CA LYS A 112 -5.11 0.15 20.41
C LYS A 112 -5.27 1.67 20.38
N ILE A 113 -4.63 2.34 19.42
CA ILE A 113 -4.67 3.79 19.24
C ILE A 113 -5.85 4.18 18.35
N ASP A 114 -5.98 3.49 17.23
CA ASP A 114 -7.06 3.68 16.26
C ASP A 114 -7.69 2.32 15.90
N PRO A 115 -8.84 1.97 16.50
CA PRO A 115 -9.58 0.76 16.17
C PRO A 115 -10.02 0.66 14.70
N ASN A 116 -10.13 1.80 14.01
CA ASN A 116 -10.52 1.90 12.60
C ASN A 116 -9.32 2.01 11.65
N CYS A 117 -8.11 1.68 12.11
CA CYS A 117 -6.94 1.64 11.24
C CYS A 117 -7.04 0.47 10.24
N ALA A 118 -7.50 0.77 9.02
CA ALA A 118 -7.72 -0.23 7.97
C ALA A 118 -6.47 -1.07 7.68
N ASP A 119 -5.30 -0.46 7.52
CA ASP A 119 -4.05 -1.18 7.25
C ASP A 119 -3.61 -2.08 8.42
N ALA A 120 -4.01 -1.76 9.65
CA ALA A 120 -3.72 -2.62 10.79
C ALA A 120 -4.50 -3.94 10.72
N HIS A 121 -5.79 -3.86 10.36
CA HIS A 121 -6.62 -5.04 10.15
C HIS A 121 -6.09 -5.92 9.01
N SER A 122 -5.76 -5.34 7.85
CA SER A 122 -5.19 -6.11 6.73
C SER A 122 -3.83 -6.72 7.09
N THR A 123 -2.97 -5.99 7.81
CA THR A 123 -1.69 -6.52 8.31
C THR A 123 -1.90 -7.73 9.23
N LEU A 124 -2.88 -7.69 10.13
CA LEU A 124 -3.22 -8.86 10.95
C LEU A 124 -3.74 -10.02 10.12
N GLY A 125 -4.53 -9.75 9.07
CA GLY A 125 -5.00 -10.75 8.11
C GLY A 125 -3.84 -11.49 7.45
N TRP A 126 -2.87 -10.73 6.89
CA TRP A 126 -1.64 -11.29 6.35
C TRP A 126 -0.88 -12.14 7.37
N CYS A 127 -0.74 -11.66 8.61
CA CYS A 127 -0.08 -12.43 9.67
C CYS A 127 -0.81 -13.76 9.98
N ARG A 128 -2.15 -13.80 9.92
CA ARG A 128 -2.93 -15.04 10.12
C ARG A 128 -2.70 -16.04 9.00
N MET A 129 -2.68 -15.58 7.75
CA MET A 129 -2.36 -16.44 6.60
C MET A 129 -0.96 -17.04 6.71
N GLN A 130 0.04 -16.19 6.99
CA GLN A 130 1.44 -16.54 6.80
C GLN A 130 2.01 -17.32 7.99
N LEU A 131 1.64 -16.95 9.22
CA LEU A 131 2.12 -17.65 10.41
C LEU A 131 1.33 -18.91 10.74
N LYS A 132 0.03 -18.94 10.41
CA LYS A 132 -0.88 -19.96 10.93
C LYS A 132 -1.74 -20.66 9.89
N LYS A 133 -1.73 -20.20 8.62
CA LYS A 133 -2.61 -20.70 7.56
C LYS A 133 -4.10 -20.66 7.94
N LEU A 134 -4.48 -19.69 8.78
CA LEU A 134 -5.86 -19.49 9.21
C LEU A 134 -6.56 -18.55 8.22
N TYR A 135 -6.96 -19.11 7.08
CA TYR A 135 -7.47 -18.33 5.96
C TYR A 135 -8.87 -17.75 6.23
N ASP A 136 -9.75 -18.47 6.92
CA ASP A 136 -11.08 -17.93 7.29
C ASP A 136 -10.96 -16.72 8.24
N GLU A 137 -10.10 -16.83 9.25
CA GLU A 137 -9.81 -15.69 10.14
C GLU A 137 -9.16 -14.52 9.40
N ALA A 138 -8.28 -14.82 8.43
CA ALA A 138 -7.68 -13.80 7.61
C ALA A 138 -8.72 -13.09 6.74
N LEU A 139 -9.70 -13.81 6.19
CA LEU A 139 -10.77 -13.24 5.37
C LEU A 139 -11.61 -12.26 6.18
N VAL A 140 -12.00 -12.65 7.41
CA VAL A 140 -12.71 -11.76 8.36
C VAL A 140 -11.91 -10.48 8.64
N LEU A 141 -10.59 -10.58 8.74
CA LEU A 141 -9.72 -9.41 8.95
C LEU A 141 -9.61 -8.53 7.69
N MET A 142 -9.62 -9.11 6.49
CA MET A 142 -9.67 -8.34 5.25
C MET A 142 -11.01 -7.60 5.10
N ASP A 143 -12.13 -8.24 5.42
CA ASP A 143 -13.45 -7.60 5.41
C ASP A 143 -13.52 -6.48 6.45
N ARG A 144 -13.00 -6.69 7.66
CA ARG A 144 -12.87 -5.62 8.67
C ARG A 144 -12.00 -4.47 8.21
N SER A 145 -10.94 -4.75 7.45
CA SER A 145 -10.06 -3.72 6.88
C SER A 145 -10.79 -2.87 5.83
N ILE A 146 -11.61 -3.49 4.99
CA ILE A 146 -12.48 -2.80 4.02
C ILE A 146 -13.50 -1.92 4.75
N GLU A 147 -14.19 -2.48 5.74
CA GLU A 147 -15.20 -1.75 6.52
C GLU A 147 -14.59 -0.58 7.31
N ALA A 148 -13.40 -0.76 7.87
CA ALA A 148 -12.65 0.31 8.51
C ALA A 148 -12.29 1.43 7.52
N ALA A 149 -11.87 1.10 6.30
CA ALA A 149 -11.59 2.10 5.27
C ALA A 149 -12.85 2.89 4.88
N TYR A 150 -14.00 2.23 4.76
CA TYR A 150 -15.29 2.91 4.54
C TYR A 150 -15.69 3.82 5.70
N ALA A 151 -15.36 3.45 6.94
CA ALA A 151 -15.65 4.26 8.10
C ALA A 151 -14.76 5.51 8.20
N THR A 152 -13.52 5.46 7.69
CA THR A 152 -12.56 6.56 7.80
C THR A 152 -12.55 7.51 6.62
N GLU A 153 -13.06 7.09 5.45
CA GLU A 153 -13.02 7.86 4.22
C GLU A 153 -14.47 8.13 3.72
N PRO A 154 -15.07 9.28 4.07
CA PRO A 154 -16.45 9.60 3.71
C PRO A 154 -16.71 9.55 2.20
N GLY A 155 -17.83 8.93 1.80
CA GLY A 155 -18.22 8.79 0.39
C GLY A 155 -17.52 7.64 -0.35
N LEU A 156 -16.52 6.99 0.26
CA LEU A 156 -15.78 5.91 -0.39
C LEU A 156 -16.68 4.70 -0.71
N ARG A 157 -17.65 4.39 0.17
CA ARG A 157 -18.54 3.24 -0.04
C ARG A 157 -19.39 3.45 -1.28
N GLU A 158 -20.06 4.58 -1.36
CA GLU A 158 -20.92 5.00 -2.47
C GLU A 158 -20.10 5.08 -3.76
N ALA A 159 -18.91 5.70 -3.70
CA ALA A 159 -17.99 5.80 -4.82
C ALA A 159 -17.56 4.43 -5.34
N SER A 160 -17.22 3.49 -4.45
CA SER A 160 -16.78 2.14 -4.83
C SER A 160 -17.86 1.31 -5.54
N GLN A 161 -19.13 1.65 -5.33
CA GLN A 161 -20.29 0.97 -5.93
C GLN A 161 -20.76 1.61 -7.24
N LYS A 162 -20.29 2.82 -7.55
CA LYS A 162 -20.68 3.56 -8.76
C LYS A 162 -19.82 3.13 -9.94
N GLU A 163 -20.46 2.79 -11.05
CA GLU A 163 -19.76 2.47 -12.30
C GLU A 163 -19.01 3.71 -12.84
N GLY A 164 -17.82 3.47 -13.41
CA GLY A 164 -16.97 4.52 -13.98
C GLY A 164 -16.17 5.34 -12.97
N VAL A 165 -16.35 5.14 -11.65
CA VAL A 165 -15.54 5.82 -10.64
C VAL A 165 -14.16 5.19 -10.54
N GLN A 166 -13.13 6.05 -10.49
CA GLN A 166 -11.76 5.65 -10.23
C GLN A 166 -11.32 6.00 -8.81
N LEU A 167 -10.51 5.12 -8.22
CA LEU A 167 -9.76 5.31 -6.97
C LEU A 167 -8.26 5.21 -7.29
N PRO A 168 -7.62 6.29 -7.80
CA PRO A 168 -6.21 6.25 -8.17
C PRO A 168 -5.31 5.96 -6.97
N TRP A 169 -4.27 5.18 -7.19
CA TRP A 169 -3.24 4.89 -6.17
C TRP A 169 -2.46 6.14 -5.71
N GLY A 170 -2.42 7.18 -6.54
CA GLY A 170 -1.77 8.45 -6.21
C GLY A 170 -2.43 9.19 -5.04
N ILE A 171 -3.71 8.91 -4.78
CA ILE A 171 -4.45 9.46 -3.64
C ILE A 171 -4.23 8.52 -2.45
N MET A 172 -3.61 9.05 -1.39
CA MET A 172 -3.11 8.24 -0.27
C MET A 172 -4.25 7.56 0.50
N GLU A 173 -5.38 8.25 0.60
CA GLU A 173 -6.62 7.87 1.27
C GLU A 173 -7.26 6.62 0.64
N ASN A 174 -7.07 6.41 -0.66
CA ASN A 174 -7.58 5.24 -1.37
C ASN A 174 -6.78 3.96 -1.06
N ARG A 175 -5.51 4.10 -0.67
CA ARG A 175 -4.58 2.97 -0.61
C ARG A 175 -4.96 1.91 0.43
N PRO A 176 -5.40 2.24 1.66
CA PRO A 176 -5.79 1.23 2.63
C PRO A 176 -6.94 0.35 2.12
N PHE A 177 -7.96 0.95 1.49
CA PHE A 177 -9.06 0.22 0.87
C PHE A 177 -8.58 -0.71 -0.25
N LEU A 178 -7.82 -0.18 -1.20
CA LEU A 178 -7.29 -0.96 -2.32
C LEU A 178 -6.40 -2.12 -1.85
N ARG A 179 -5.56 -1.91 -0.83
CA ARG A 179 -4.75 -2.97 -0.20
C ARG A 179 -5.61 -4.02 0.50
N ALA A 180 -6.68 -3.61 1.16
CA ALA A 180 -7.60 -4.52 1.85
C ALA A 180 -8.32 -5.45 0.85
N VAL A 181 -8.83 -4.91 -0.26
CA VAL A 181 -9.47 -5.70 -1.34
C VAL A 181 -8.46 -6.65 -1.99
N HIS A 182 -7.22 -6.20 -2.19
CA HIS A 182 -6.16 -7.09 -2.68
C HIS A 182 -5.84 -8.22 -1.69
N GLY A 183 -5.73 -7.90 -0.40
CA GLY A 183 -5.58 -8.90 0.66
C GLY A 183 -6.71 -9.92 0.66
N LYS A 184 -7.97 -9.47 0.46
CA LYS A 184 -9.14 -10.34 0.32
C LYS A 184 -9.00 -11.28 -0.88
N ALA A 185 -8.61 -10.78 -2.05
CA ALA A 185 -8.36 -11.60 -3.24
C ALA A 185 -7.33 -12.71 -2.95
N MET A 186 -6.23 -12.35 -2.28
CA MET A 186 -5.16 -13.28 -1.91
C MET A 186 -5.65 -14.36 -0.93
N VAL A 187 -6.50 -14.01 0.04
CA VAL A 187 -7.09 -14.98 0.98
C VAL A 187 -8.06 -15.92 0.26
N LEU A 188 -8.93 -15.38 -0.58
CA LEU A 188 -9.91 -16.17 -1.36
C LEU A 188 -9.20 -17.20 -2.23
N HIS A 189 -8.10 -16.82 -2.89
CA HIS A 189 -7.28 -17.76 -3.65
C HIS A 189 -6.72 -18.88 -2.77
N LYS A 190 -6.21 -18.58 -1.57
CA LYS A 190 -5.75 -19.60 -0.61
C LYS A 190 -6.85 -20.52 -0.09
N LEU A 191 -8.10 -20.07 -0.11
CA LEU A 191 -9.28 -20.89 0.20
C LEU A 191 -9.75 -21.74 -0.99
N GLY A 192 -9.07 -21.69 -2.14
CA GLY A 192 -9.48 -22.37 -3.37
C GLY A 192 -10.65 -21.68 -4.10
N GLN A 193 -11.09 -20.51 -3.62
CA GLN A 193 -12.14 -19.71 -4.23
C GLN A 193 -11.54 -18.82 -5.34
N VAL A 194 -11.03 -19.47 -6.39
CA VAL A 194 -10.26 -18.82 -7.46
C VAL A 194 -11.09 -17.78 -8.22
N ASP A 195 -12.35 -18.10 -8.55
CA ASP A 195 -13.22 -17.16 -9.28
C ASP A 195 -13.60 -15.92 -8.45
N PRO A 196 -14.02 -16.06 -7.19
CA PRO A 196 -14.15 -14.91 -6.29
C PRO A 196 -12.86 -14.08 -6.16
N ALA A 197 -11.68 -14.72 -6.07
CA ALA A 197 -10.41 -14.03 -5.99
C ALA A 197 -10.13 -13.17 -7.24
N ILE A 198 -10.33 -13.73 -8.43
CA ILE A 198 -10.23 -13.00 -9.70
C ILE A 198 -11.25 -11.85 -9.74
N GLY A 199 -12.47 -12.08 -9.24
CA GLY A 199 -13.51 -11.06 -9.14
C GLY A 199 -13.05 -9.83 -8.35
N GLU A 200 -12.43 -10.02 -7.18
CA GLU A 200 -11.86 -8.92 -6.39
C GLU A 200 -10.72 -8.20 -7.13
N CYS A 201 -9.83 -8.93 -7.80
CA CYS A 201 -8.79 -8.31 -8.63
C CYS A 201 -9.37 -7.48 -9.79
N ARG A 202 -10.46 -7.94 -10.43
CA ARG A 202 -11.14 -7.19 -11.49
C ARG A 202 -11.76 -5.90 -10.96
N LYS A 203 -12.31 -5.88 -9.73
CA LYS A 203 -12.77 -4.65 -9.08
C LYS A 203 -11.62 -3.65 -8.87
N ILE A 204 -10.46 -4.13 -8.40
CA ILE A 204 -9.26 -3.30 -8.26
C ILE A 204 -8.88 -2.66 -9.60
N LEU A 205 -8.94 -3.41 -10.72
CA LEU A 205 -8.63 -2.85 -12.04
C LEU A 205 -9.67 -1.84 -12.55
N LYS A 206 -10.94 -1.94 -12.12
CA LYS A 206 -11.94 -0.91 -12.42
C LYS A 206 -11.58 0.42 -11.73
N TRP A 207 -11.21 0.35 -10.44
CA TRP A 207 -10.91 1.56 -9.67
C TRP A 207 -9.50 2.12 -9.94
N ASN A 208 -8.51 1.24 -10.09
CA ASN A 208 -7.11 1.58 -10.32
C ASN A 208 -6.56 0.89 -11.59
N PRO A 209 -6.88 1.42 -12.78
CA PRO A 209 -6.44 0.84 -14.05
C PRO A 209 -4.93 0.83 -14.24
N SER A 210 -4.18 1.67 -13.53
CA SER A 210 -2.70 1.66 -13.58
C SER A 210 -2.09 0.41 -12.94
N ASP A 211 -2.88 -0.39 -12.21
CA ASP A 211 -2.48 -1.63 -11.57
C ASP A 211 -1.20 -1.52 -10.73
N ASN A 212 -1.16 -0.54 -9.83
CA ASN A 212 -0.04 -0.36 -8.91
C ASN A 212 0.17 -1.55 -7.95
N GLN A 213 -0.78 -2.48 -7.89
CA GLN A 213 -0.74 -3.65 -7.02
C GLN A 213 -0.36 -4.93 -7.77
N GLY A 214 -0.23 -4.90 -9.09
CA GLY A 214 0.17 -6.03 -9.92
C GLY A 214 -0.89 -7.13 -10.05
N VAL A 215 -2.18 -6.81 -9.87
CA VAL A 215 -3.27 -7.79 -9.88
C VAL A 215 -3.53 -8.39 -11.27
N ARG A 216 -3.06 -7.77 -12.36
CA ARG A 216 -3.12 -8.37 -13.70
C ARG A 216 -2.34 -9.68 -13.77
N VAL A 217 -1.16 -9.73 -13.17
CA VAL A 217 -0.33 -10.94 -13.14
C VAL A 217 -1.07 -12.03 -12.36
N LEU A 218 -1.67 -11.68 -11.22
CA LEU A 218 -2.46 -12.62 -10.41
C LEU A 218 -3.65 -13.18 -11.20
N ILE A 219 -4.44 -12.34 -11.88
CA ILE A 219 -5.57 -12.80 -12.70
C ILE A 219 -5.08 -13.77 -13.78
N TYR A 220 -4.01 -13.43 -14.49
CA TYR A 220 -3.47 -14.29 -15.54
C TYR A 220 -3.02 -15.65 -15.00
N ASP A 221 -2.24 -15.67 -13.91
CA ASP A 221 -1.74 -16.90 -13.30
C ASP A 221 -2.89 -17.77 -12.76
N TRP A 222 -3.87 -17.16 -12.09
CA TRP A 222 -5.01 -17.87 -11.51
C TRP A 222 -6.00 -18.38 -12.57
N LEU A 223 -6.17 -17.68 -13.70
CA LEU A 223 -6.93 -18.21 -14.84
C LEU A 223 -6.27 -19.46 -15.42
N LYS A 224 -4.94 -19.46 -15.54
CA LYS A 224 -4.20 -20.64 -15.98
C LYS A 224 -4.27 -21.79 -14.99
N GLU A 225 -4.15 -21.50 -13.69
CA GLU A 225 -4.25 -22.47 -12.61
C GLU A 225 -5.58 -23.23 -12.64
N LYS A 226 -6.70 -22.54 -12.90
CA LYS A 226 -8.02 -23.16 -13.03
C LYS A 226 -8.34 -23.77 -14.41
N GLY A 227 -7.36 -23.80 -15.32
CA GLY A 227 -7.52 -24.37 -16.68
C GLY A 227 -8.21 -23.45 -17.71
N ALA A 228 -8.51 -22.20 -17.37
CA ALA A 228 -9.09 -21.21 -18.28
C ALA A 228 -8.03 -20.55 -19.18
N HIS A 229 -7.23 -21.38 -19.87
CA HIS A 229 -6.06 -20.92 -20.65
C HIS A 229 -6.42 -19.90 -21.74
N ARG A 230 -7.54 -20.11 -22.44
CA ARG A 230 -8.01 -19.18 -23.48
C ARG A 230 -8.33 -17.80 -22.88
N GLU A 231 -9.09 -17.76 -21.79
CA GLU A 231 -9.43 -16.52 -21.10
C GLU A 231 -8.16 -15.82 -20.58
N ALA A 232 -7.18 -16.57 -20.09
CA ALA A 232 -5.91 -16.00 -19.65
C ALA A 232 -5.15 -15.28 -20.78
N GLU A 233 -5.06 -15.88 -21.96
CA GLU A 233 -4.38 -15.26 -23.12
C GLU A 233 -5.17 -14.07 -23.70
N GLU A 234 -6.50 -14.16 -23.75
CA GLU A 234 -7.38 -13.04 -24.11
C GLU A 234 -7.20 -11.87 -23.13
N PHE A 235 -7.21 -12.14 -21.82
CA PHE A 235 -6.97 -11.16 -20.78
C PHE A 235 -5.57 -10.51 -20.88
N LYS A 236 -4.52 -11.30 -21.07
CA LYS A 236 -3.15 -10.81 -21.25
C LYS A 236 -2.98 -9.93 -22.49
N THR A 237 -3.70 -10.24 -23.56
CA THR A 237 -3.71 -9.42 -24.78
C THR A 237 -4.35 -8.06 -24.52
N SER A 238 -5.45 -8.04 -23.75
CA SER A 238 -6.11 -6.78 -23.35
C SER A 238 -5.21 -5.89 -22.48
N TRP A 239 -4.31 -6.47 -21.67
CA TRP A 239 -3.34 -5.73 -20.88
C TRP A 239 -2.35 -4.95 -21.77
N LYS A 240 -1.76 -5.58 -22.80
CA LYS A 240 -0.78 -4.92 -23.68
C LYS A 240 -1.35 -3.69 -24.36
N ASN A 241 -2.63 -3.71 -24.70
CA ASN A 241 -3.32 -2.60 -25.36
C ASN A 241 -3.70 -1.46 -24.40
N SER A 242 -3.62 -1.69 -23.08
CA SER A 242 -3.91 -0.67 -22.05
C SER A 242 -2.71 0.19 -21.65
N TRP A 243 -1.50 -0.16 -22.10
CA TRP A 243 -0.32 0.69 -22.04
C TRP A 243 -0.07 1.22 -23.45
N GLY A 244 -0.62 2.39 -23.76
CA GLY A 244 -0.25 3.13 -24.97
C GLY A 244 1.27 3.24 -25.04
N GLY A 245 1.81 2.94 -26.23
CA GLY A 245 3.22 2.60 -26.45
C GLY A 245 4.25 3.51 -25.78
N PHE A 246 5.32 2.86 -25.34
CA PHE A 246 6.65 3.48 -25.37
C PHE A 246 7.22 3.32 -26.77
#